data_AF-A0A3M2MK86-F1
#
_entry.id   AF-A0A3M2MK86-F1
#
_cell.length_a   1.000
_cell.length_b   1.000
_cell.length_c   1.000
_cell.angle_alpha   90.00
_cell.angle_beta   90.00
_cell.angle_gamma   90.00
#
_symmetry.space_group_name_H-M   'P 1'
#
loop_
_entity.id
_entity.type
_entity.pdbx_description
1 polymer ?
#
loop_
_entity_poly.entity_id
_entity_poly.type
_entity_poly.pdbx_seq_one_letter_code
_entity_poly.pdbx_strand_id
1 'polypeptide(L)' 'METIDVVRLAELRRDFPTWGILYIPWIGRWVAVRGRSRTLAAANPGELRRHLLSQSGEVDR' A
#
# COMPACT_ATOMS: atom_id res chain seq x y z
N MET A 1 -17.56 -10.67 0.73
CA MET A 1 -16.90 -9.40 0.33
C MET A 1 -15.37 -9.50 0.49
N GLU A 2 -14.76 -10.69 0.36
CA GLU A 2 -13.32 -10.92 0.59
C GLU A 2 -12.48 -11.00 -0.70
N THR A 3 -13.08 -11.39 -1.82
CA THR A 3 -12.35 -11.66 -3.07
C THR A 3 -11.72 -10.41 -3.69
N ILE A 4 -12.35 -9.24 -3.50
CA ILE A 4 -11.88 -7.97 -4.07
C ILE A 4 -10.58 -7.52 -3.38
N ASP A 5 -10.45 -7.70 -2.07
CA ASP A 5 -9.28 -7.23 -1.31
C ASP A 5 -8.01 -8.01 -1.68
N VAL A 6 -8.12 -9.32 -1.94
CA VAL A 6 -6.96 -10.15 -2.32
C VAL A 6 -6.40 -9.75 -3.69
N VAL A 7 -7.26 -9.50 -4.68
CA VAL A 7 -6.84 -9.06 -6.02
C VAL A 7 -6.15 -7.70 -5.96
N ARG A 8 -6.74 -6.74 -5.25
CA ARG A 8 -6.16 -5.40 -5.07
C ARG A 8 -4.83 -5.42 -4.32
N LEU A 9 -4.70 -6.30 -3.34
CA LEU A 9 -3.45 -6.49 -2.62
C LEU A 9 -2.34 -7.05 -3.51
N ALA A 10 -2.66 -8.02 -4.38
CA ALA A 10 -1.70 -8.58 -5.32
C ALA A 10 -1.22 -7.52 -6.34
N GLU A 11 -2.14 -6.71 -6.87
CA GLU A 11 -1.82 -5.59 -7.78
C GLU A 11 -0.85 -4.60 -7.11
N LEU A 12 -1.16 -4.17 -5.88
CA LEU A 12 -0.32 -3.23 -5.14
C LEU A 12 1.08 -3.81 -4.86
N ARG A 13 1.17 -5.08 -4.46
CA ARG A 13 2.47 -5.72 -4.20
C ARG A 13 3.32 -5.86 -5.46
N ARG A 14 2.68 -6.14 -6.60
CA ARG A 14 3.37 -6.22 -7.90
C ARG A 14 3.90 -4.86 -8.34
N ASP A 15 3.10 -3.80 -8.19
CA ASP A 15 3.45 -2.46 -8.65
C ASP A 15 4.47 -1.76 -7.72
N PHE A 16 4.56 -2.18 -6.46
CA PHE A 16 5.46 -1.59 -5.45
C PHE A 16 6.28 -2.66 -4.69
N PRO A 17 7.21 -3.38 -5.35
CA PRO A 17 7.89 -4.55 -4.78
C PRO A 17 8.81 -4.25 -3.59
N THR A 18 9.18 -2.99 -3.37
CA THR A 18 10.03 -2.56 -2.23
C THR A 18 9.24 -2.25 -0.97
N TRP A 19 7.90 -2.35 -1.02
CA TRP A 19 7.00 -2.07 0.10
C TRP A 19 6.34 -3.36 0.60
N GLY A 20 6.31 -3.53 1.91
CA GLY A 20 5.43 -4.51 2.56
C GLY A 20 4.01 -3.94 2.61
N ILE A 21 3.06 -4.56 1.91
CA ILE A 21 1.67 -4.09 1.83
C ILE A 21 0.73 -5.13 2.44
N LEU A 22 -0.20 -4.66 3.28
CA LEU A 22 -1.22 -5.48 3.90
C LEU A 22 -2.54 -4.72 4.08
N TYR A 23 -3.64 -5.46 4.15
CA TYR A 23 -4.93 -4.98 4.60
C TYR A 23 -5.17 -5.47 6.03
N ILE A 24 -5.64 -4.59 6.91
CA ILE A 24 -5.94 -4.88 8.32
C ILE A 24 -7.46 -4.84 8.51
N PRO A 25 -8.16 -5.99 8.52
CA PRO A 25 -9.62 -6.05 8.43
C PRO A 25 -10.34 -5.43 9.63
N TRP A 26 -9.82 -5.62 10.84
CA TRP A 26 -10.48 -5.16 12.07
C TRP A 26 -10.48 -3.64 12.26
N ILE A 27 -9.66 -2.90 11.50
CA ILE A 27 -9.70 -1.44 11.44
C ILE A 27 -10.06 -0.90 10.05
N GLY A 28 -10.31 -1.78 9.07
CA GLY A 28 -10.64 -1.40 7.70
C GLY A 28 -9.57 -0.52 7.03
N ARG A 29 -8.28 -0.79 7.26
CA ARG A 29 -7.17 0.04 6.76
C ARG A 29 -6.21 -0.74 5.89
N TRP A 30 -5.74 -0.08 4.83
CA TRP A 30 -4.64 -0.51 3.99
C TRP A 30 -3.35 0.12 4.50
N VAL A 31 -2.31 -0.68 4.69
CA VAL A 31 -1.02 -0.24 5.24
C VAL A 31 0.11 -0.66 4.31
N ALA A 32 1.03 0.28 4.06
CA ALA A 32 2.30 0.01 3.40
C ALA A 32 3.46 0.39 4.31
N VAL A 33 4.48 -0.47 4.37
CA VAL A 33 5.71 -0.25 5.13
C VAL A 33 6.93 -0.36 4.24
N ARG A 34 7.93 0.50 4.43
CA ARG A 34 9.24 0.41 3.76
C ARG A 34 10.35 0.74 4.73
N GLY A 35 11.23 -0.23 4.97
CA GLY A 35 12.30 -0.10 5.96
C GLY A 35 11.75 0.11 7.38
N ARG A 36 12.54 0.75 8.25
CA ARG A 36 12.21 0.93 9.67
C ARG A 36 11.32 2.15 9.99
N SER A 37 11.16 3.09 9.06
CA SER A 37 10.62 4.41 9.41
C SER A 37 9.47 4.90 8.53
N ARG A 38 9.15 4.22 7.41
CA ARG A 38 8.07 4.68 6.51
C ARG A 38 6.86 3.77 6.64
N THR A 39 5.78 4.34 7.16
CA THR A 39 4.47 3.69 7.26
C THR A 39 3.43 4.61 6.65
N LEU A 40 2.67 4.09 5.69
CA LEU A 40 1.54 4.77 5.05
C LEU A 40 0.28 4.00 5.40
N ALA A 41 -0.80 4.70 5.72
CA ALA A 41 -2.11 4.12 5.95
C ALA A 41 -3.16 4.81 5.08
N ALA A 42 -4.15 4.07 4.62
CA ALA A 42 -5.23 4.54 3.76
C ALA A 42 -6.53 3.80 4.03
N ALA A 43 -7.67 4.39 3.70
CA ALA A 43 -8.98 3.74 3.87
C ALA A 43 -9.28 2.73 2.75
N ASN A 44 -8.66 2.90 1.58
CA ASN A 44 -8.89 2.06 0.41
C ASN A 44 -7.60 1.90 -0.41
N PRO A 45 -7.51 0.90 -1.31
CA PRO A 45 -6.28 0.62 -2.05
C PRO A 45 -5.91 1.74 -3.03
N GLY A 46 -6.87 2.51 -3.54
CA GLY A 46 -6.61 3.63 -4.45
C GLY A 46 -5.90 4.79 -3.76
N GLU A 47 -6.32 5.14 -2.54
CA GLU A 47 -5.61 6.09 -1.68
C GLU A 47 -4.20 5.63 -1.35
N LEU A 48 -4.02 4.35 -0.98
CA LEU A 48 -2.70 3.82 -0.68
C LEU A 48 -1.77 3.92 -1.90
N ARG A 49 -2.28 3.60 -3.10
CA ARG A 49 -1.54 3.75 -4.36
C ARG A 49 -1.08 5.18 -4.58
N ARG A 50 -1.93 6.18 -4.34
CA ARG A 50 -1.55 7.60 -4.47
C ARG A 50 -0.42 7.97 -3.50
N HIS A 51 -0.48 7.52 -2.25
CA HIS A 51 0.60 7.74 -1.29
C HIS A 51 1.91 7.04 -1.71
N LEU A 52 1.83 5.84 -2.27
CA LEU A 52 3.00 5.10 -2.74
C LEU A 52 3.66 5.77 -3.96
N LEU A 53 2.85 6.33 -4.87
CA LEU A 53 3.35 7.10 -6.02
C LEU A 53 4.05 8.38 -5.58
N SER A 54 3.48 9.12 -4.62
CA SER A 54 4.14 10.35 -4.12
C SER A 54 5.47 10.07 -3.43
N GLN A 55 5.61 8.92 -2.77
CA GLN A 55 6.86 8.49 -2.13
C GLN A 55 7.90 7.89 -3.09
N SER A 56 7.47 7.36 -4.23
CA SER A 56 8.37 6.76 -5.23
C SER A 56 8.99 7.81 -6.17
N GLY A 57 8.32 8.95 -6.36
CA GLY A 57 8.84 10.08 -7.14
C GLY A 57 9.93 10.91 -6.46
N GLU A 58 10.31 10.59 -5.22
CA GLU A 58 11.28 11.34 -4.41
C GLU A 58 12.70 10.75 -4.47
N VAL A 59 12.93 9.70 -5.30
CA VAL A 59 14.22 8.99 -5.40
C VAL A 59 15.08 9.46 -6.59
N ASP A 60 14.57 10.36 -7.44
CA ASP A 60 15.26 10.86 -8.65
C ASP A 60 15.66 12.36 -8.58
N ARG A 61 16.04 12.88 -7.41
CA ARG A 61 16.67 14.20 -7.28
C ARG A 61 17.93 14.17 -6.42
#